data_AF-A0A3D4X025-F1
#
_entry.id   AF-A0A3D4X025-F1
#
_cell.length_a   1.000
_cell.length_b   1.000
_cell.length_c   1.000
_cell.angle_alpha   90.00
_cell.angle_beta   90.00
_cell.angle_gamma   90.00
#
_symmetry.space_group_name_H-M   'P 1'
#
loop_
_entity.id
_entity.type
_entity.pdbx_description
1 polymer ?
#
loop_
_entity_poly.entity_id
_entity_poly.type
_entity_poly.pdbx_seq_one_letter_code
_entity_poly.pdbx_strand_id
1 'polypeptide(L)' 'MRSKKVAAGAVPLRLAETDVGDSIAAASAPLGGTRPKAVLFDMDGTLFDSEKLWDVAIFELAQTYGAAVPDE' A
#
# COMPACT_ATOMS: atom_id res chain seq x y z
N MET A 1 21.10 -57.47 -6.52
CA MET A 1 21.69 -56.10 -6.55
C MET A 1 21.34 -55.45 -7.89
N ARG A 2 20.44 -54.45 -7.89
CA ARG A 2 20.28 -53.40 -8.91
C ARG A 2 19.29 -52.39 -8.36
N SER A 3 19.81 -51.45 -7.57
CA SER A 3 19.02 -50.36 -7.01
C SER A 3 18.71 -49.36 -8.13
N LYS A 4 17.43 -49.22 -8.49
CA LYS A 4 16.98 -48.21 -9.45
C LYS A 4 16.92 -46.87 -8.71
N LYS A 5 17.92 -46.02 -8.92
CA LYS A 5 17.97 -44.65 -8.40
C LYS A 5 16.85 -43.84 -9.06
N VAL A 6 15.80 -43.52 -8.31
CA VAL A 6 14.76 -42.59 -8.76
C VAL A 6 15.36 -41.19 -8.65
N ALA A 7 15.58 -40.55 -9.80
CA ALA A 7 15.97 -39.14 -9.84
C ALA A 7 14.77 -38.30 -9.42
N ALA A 8 14.86 -37.65 -8.26
CA ALA A 8 13.94 -36.59 -7.87
C ALA A 8 14.14 -35.43 -8.86
N GLY A 9 13.24 -35.30 -9.84
CA GLY A 9 13.18 -34.14 -10.72
C GLY A 9 12.71 -32.95 -9.89
N ALA A 10 13.66 -32.13 -9.43
CA ALA A 10 13.34 -30.81 -8.91
C ALA A 10 12.71 -30.00 -10.05
N VAL A 11 11.41 -29.74 -9.95
CA VAL A 11 10.75 -28.72 -10.78
C VAL A 11 11.22 -27.38 -10.22
N PRO A 12 11.99 -26.56 -10.96
CA PRO A 12 12.32 -25.25 -10.46
C PRO A 12 11.04 -24.42 -10.41
N LEU A 13 10.59 -24.06 -9.21
CA LEU A 13 9.58 -23.02 -9.01
C LEU A 13 10.20 -21.70 -9.48
N ARG A 14 9.89 -21.31 -10.71
CA ARG A 14 10.17 -19.97 -11.21
C ARG A 14 9.26 -19.02 -10.45
N LEU A 15 9.79 -18.26 -9.48
CA LEU A 15 9.11 -17.05 -9.01
C LEU A 15 8.86 -16.21 -10.25
N ALA A 16 7.60 -15.97 -10.59
CA ALA A 16 7.27 -14.89 -11.49
C ALA A 16 7.67 -13.60 -10.77
N GLU A 17 8.79 -13.01 -11.16
CA GLU A 17 9.08 -11.62 -10.84
C GLU A 17 7.91 -10.82 -11.39
N THR A 18 7.07 -10.32 -10.49
CA THR A 18 6.07 -9.32 -10.86
C THR A 18 6.87 -8.13 -11.36
N ASP A 19 6.79 -7.88 -12.67
CA ASP A 19 7.34 -6.69 -13.28
C ASP A 19 6.61 -5.48 -12.68
N VAL A 20 7.21 -4.88 -11.66
CA VAL A 20 6.74 -3.63 -11.03
C VAL A 20 6.95 -2.43 -11.99
N GLY A 21 7.52 -2.66 -13.19
CA GLY A 21 7.97 -1.63 -14.11
C GLY A 21 6.90 -0.90 -14.93
N ASP A 22 5.66 -1.43 -15.04
CA ASP A 22 4.74 -0.97 -16.09
C ASP A 22 3.60 -0.05 -15.64
N SER A 23 3.59 0.47 -14.40
CA SER A 23 2.39 1.17 -13.86
C SER A 23 2.60 2.54 -13.21
N ILE A 24 3.68 3.28 -13.50
CA ILE A 24 3.78 4.70 -13.08
C ILE A 24 4.18 5.70 -14.16
N ALA A 25 4.27 5.30 -15.43
CA ALA A 25 4.51 6.24 -16.52
C ALA A 25 3.20 6.92 -16.98
N ALA A 26 2.57 7.69 -16.10
CA ALA A 26 1.50 8.60 -16.50
C ALA A 26 2.12 9.80 -17.23
N ALA A 27 1.87 9.84 -18.54
CA ALA A 27 2.30 10.83 -19.52
C ALA A 27 2.46 12.28 -19.00
N SER A 28 3.70 12.80 -19.07
CA SER A 28 3.98 14.24 -18.95
C SER A 28 3.78 14.91 -20.31
N ALA A 29 2.51 15.05 -20.72
CA ALA A 29 2.09 15.95 -21.77
C ALA A 29 1.34 17.13 -21.12
N PRO A 30 1.45 18.37 -21.62
CA PRO A 30 0.67 19.47 -21.09
C PRO A 30 -0.81 19.13 -21.26
N LEU A 31 -1.55 19.03 -20.15
CA LEU A 31 -2.98 18.76 -20.11
C LEU A 31 -3.74 19.96 -20.68
N GLY A 32 -3.71 20.12 -22.00
CA GLY A 32 -4.44 21.15 -22.71
C GLY A 32 -5.94 21.00 -22.49
N GLY A 33 -6.55 22.03 -21.89
CA GLY A 33 -7.95 22.45 -22.06
C GLY A 33 -9.08 21.50 -21.67
N THR A 34 -8.84 20.25 -21.26
CA THR A 34 -9.91 19.35 -20.82
C THR A 34 -10.22 19.62 -19.36
N ARG A 35 -11.39 20.20 -19.09
CA ARG A 35 -11.89 20.38 -17.73
C ARG A 35 -12.09 19.01 -17.06
N PRO A 36 -11.66 18.84 -15.79
CA PRO A 36 -11.93 17.62 -15.05
C PRO A 36 -13.44 17.37 -15.01
N LYS A 37 -13.84 16.11 -15.22
CA LYS A 37 -15.24 15.69 -15.19
C LYS A 37 -15.77 15.46 -13.77
N ALA A 38 -14.85 15.15 -12.85
CA ALA A 38 -15.11 14.98 -11.43
C ALA A 38 -13.82 15.30 -10.65
N VAL A 39 -13.97 15.56 -9.35
CA VAL A 39 -12.88 15.76 -8.40
C VAL A 39 -13.09 14.77 -7.27
N LEU A 40 -12.03 14.04 -6.92
CA LEU A 40 -12.02 13.16 -5.76
C LEU A 40 -11.37 13.92 -4.61
N PHE A 41 -12.14 14.16 -3.56
CA PHE A 41 -11.64 14.80 -2.36
C PHE A 41 -11.28 13.73 -1.34
N ASP A 42 -10.11 13.89 -0.73
CA ASP A 42 -9.80 13.19 0.51
C ASP A 42 -10.75 13.66 1.62
N MET A 43 -10.97 12.85 2.65
CA MET A 43 -11.98 13.13 3.68
C MET A 43 -11.39 13.94 4.84
N ASP A 44 -10.40 13.37 5.50
CA ASP A 44 -9.78 13.93 6.70
C ASP A 44 -8.78 15.02 6.31
N GLY A 45 -8.76 16.13 7.05
CA GLY A 45 -7.94 17.31 6.74
C GLY A 45 -8.36 18.10 5.49
N THR A 46 -9.11 17.49 4.56
CA THR A 46 -9.56 18.11 3.30
C THR A 46 -11.03 18.53 3.33
N LEU A 47 -11.96 17.60 3.65
CA LEU A 47 -13.38 17.93 3.79
C LEU A 47 -13.75 18.27 5.23
N PHE A 48 -13.12 17.60 6.20
CA PHE A 48 -13.31 17.81 7.62
C PHE A 48 -11.97 18.05 8.32
N ASP A 49 -11.91 19.03 9.23
CA ASP A 49 -10.73 19.27 10.09
C ASP A 49 -10.69 18.25 11.25
N SER A 50 -10.56 16.97 10.89
CA SER A 50 -10.61 15.83 11.82
C SER A 50 -9.24 15.41 12.34
N GLU A 51 -8.13 15.84 11.74
CA GLU A 51 -6.77 15.41 12.11
C GLU A 51 -6.47 15.64 13.60
N LYS A 52 -6.90 16.77 14.15
CA LYS A 52 -6.74 17.09 15.59
C LYS A 52 -7.49 16.13 16.50
N LEU A 53 -8.61 15.57 16.04
CA LEU A 53 -9.41 14.61 16.79
C LEU A 53 -8.80 13.21 16.72
N TRP A 54 -8.13 12.88 15.62
CA TRP A 54 -7.44 11.60 15.46
C TRP A 54 -6.33 11.43 16.51
N ASP A 55 -5.53 12.48 16.76
CA ASP A 55 -4.47 12.44 17.77
C ASP A 55 -5.02 12.14 19.18
N VAL A 56 -6.09 12.85 19.57
CA VAL A 56 -6.75 12.66 20.87
C VAL A 56 -7.34 11.26 20.97
N ALA A 57 -8.05 10.80 19.94
CA ALA A 57 -8.70 9.50 19.93
C ALA A 57 -7.68 8.34 20.04
N ILE A 58 -6.56 8.43 19.31
CA ILE A 58 -5.51 7.41 19.35
C ILE A 58 -4.81 7.40 20.71
N PHE A 59 -4.52 8.57 21.28
CA PHE A 59 -3.96 8.69 22.62
C PHE A 59 -4.86 8.07 23.69
N GLU A 60 -6.14 8.44 23.72
CA GLU A 60 -7.11 7.92 24.69
C GLU A 60 -7.33 6.41 24.54
N LEU A 61 -7.36 5.92 23.30
CA LEU A 61 -7.46 4.50 23.01
C LEU A 61 -6.24 3.75 23.55
N ALA A 62 -5.02 4.24 23.26
CA ALA A 62 -3.80 3.61 23.74
C ALA A 62 -3.77 3.52 25.28
N GLN A 63 -4.12 4.60 25.98
CA GLN A 63 -4.21 4.64 27.43
C GLN A 63 -5.20 3.60 27.98
N THR A 64 -6.34 3.43 27.31
CA THR A 64 -7.35 2.42 27.69
C THR A 64 -6.78 0.99 27.66
N TYR A 65 -5.84 0.70 26.78
CA TYR A 65 -5.16 -0.59 26.67
C TYR A 65 -3.83 -0.67 27.43
N GLY A 66 -3.47 0.35 28.20
CA GLY A 66 -2.19 0.42 28.92
C GLY A 66 -0.97 0.59 28.00
N ALA A 67 -1.19 1.07 26.78
CA ALA A 67 -0.16 1.42 25.81
C ALA A 67 0.11 2.93 25.79
N ALA A 68 1.26 3.32 25.24
CA ALA A 68 1.60 4.72 24.99
C ALA A 68 1.80 4.94 23.49
N VAL A 69 1.33 6.08 23.01
CA VAL A 69 1.65 6.58 21.66
C VAL A 69 2.97 7.35 21.79
N PRO A 70 4.00 7.03 21.00
CA PRO A 70 5.24 7.82 20.99
C PRO A 70 4.97 9.22 20.42
N ASP A 71 5.64 10.22 20.97
CA ASP A 71 5.66 11.57 20.40
C ASP A 71 6.40 11.54 19.05
N GLU A 72 5.94 12.33 18.06
CA GLU A 72 6.64 12.54 16.77
C GLU A 72 7.84 13.48 16.88
#